data_AF-A0A8T2N458-F1
#
_entry.id   AF-A0A8T2N458-F1
#
_cell.length_a   1.000
_cell.length_b   1.000
_cell.length_c   1.000
_cell.angle_alpha   90.00
_cell.angle_beta   90.00
_cell.angle_gamma   90.00
#
_symmetry.space_group_name_H-M   'P 1'
#
loop_
_entity.id
_entity.type
_entity.pdbx_description
1 polymer ?
#
loop_
_entity_poly.entity_id
_entity_poly.type
_entity_poly.pdbx_seq_one_letter_code
_entity_poly.pdbx_strand_id
1 'polypeptide(L)'
;MADVVIGKSVSSESSFTGAEALPPIVSAADRKFFESLQKYIQDEKKRLTPSEGPNEQRYNIYRCAFDKVIERTSAYRMVLSAIKREYDEFIGAVRRSQCAARLSEGKRRASAARPTAVLYYRRSTAQLQHRTEIIRKSTTELHAELRELQHSREERSTDLTALEVYLEHLQQRRAELQRKIQNQYESQQVKAHLDSKVKRALNHRDKLSTKNQRLELRYKQMALVHEALSSWERSEKTVPLAQLLPSVLHQALVMAVPAGKQLPGRALAVEGVRAALECACMELVTHWVSQHRLTFSEELGDVISAHAHREEGVADTCLALAQVVYSTCGLHSKTALSIRELAFQLLQRLQQSGTLQRAVLGDRCCSVQDWREVAVLCRAGNRPHLAHAINCALTCLQGAAPLSPSVQITKPVEDAL
;
A
#
# COMPACT_ATOMS: atom_id res chain seq x y z
N MET A 1 25.62 1.17 11.89
CA MET A 1 24.74 1.87 10.94
C MET A 1 23.37 1.90 11.59
N ALA A 2 22.93 3.08 11.98
CA ALA A 2 21.85 3.27 12.95
C ALA A 2 20.48 3.07 12.31
N ASP A 3 19.74 2.10 12.82
CA ASP A 3 18.32 1.89 12.57
C ASP A 3 17.51 2.93 13.34
N VAL A 4 16.71 3.72 12.61
CA VAL A 4 15.69 4.58 13.20
C VAL A 4 14.46 3.70 13.48
N VAL A 5 14.40 3.24 14.73
CA VAL A 5 13.21 2.68 15.37
C VAL A 5 12.19 3.81 15.53
N ILE A 6 11.11 3.77 14.76
CA ILE A 6 9.99 4.69 14.93
C ILE A 6 9.23 4.25 16.19
N GLY A 7 9.20 5.17 17.15
CA GLY A 7 8.81 4.96 18.52
C GLY A 7 7.35 4.59 18.74
N LYS A 8 7.20 3.74 19.76
CA LYS A 8 6.03 3.50 20.58
C LYS A 8 5.23 4.76 20.88
N SER A 9 3.91 4.57 20.81
CA SER A 9 2.86 5.31 21.50
C SER A 9 3.25 5.70 22.92
N VAL A 10 3.33 7.01 23.18
CA VAL A 10 3.22 7.57 24.53
C VAL A 10 1.75 7.81 24.79
N SER A 11 1.15 6.91 25.56
CA SER A 11 -0.03 7.20 26.36
C SER A 11 0.42 8.14 27.47
N SER A 12 -0.05 9.38 27.45
CA SER A 12 -0.03 10.25 28.63
C SER A 12 -1.46 10.39 29.11
N GLU A 13 -1.78 9.65 30.17
CA GLU A 13 -2.86 9.99 31.08
C GLU A 13 -2.59 11.40 31.62
N SER A 14 -3.45 12.36 31.30
CA SER A 14 -3.60 13.56 32.11
C SER A 14 -5.06 13.65 32.56
N SER A 15 -5.27 13.24 33.80
CA SER A 15 -6.44 13.56 34.59
C SER A 15 -6.53 15.08 34.76
N PHE A 16 -7.40 15.73 34.00
CA PHE A 16 -7.87 17.08 34.29
C PHE A 16 -9.26 17.02 34.91
N THR A 17 -9.26 17.07 36.23
CA THR A 17 -10.43 17.35 37.07
C THR A 17 -10.93 18.77 36.83
N GLY A 18 -12.23 18.92 36.59
CA GLY A 18 -13.00 20.16 36.81
C GLY A 18 -12.58 21.39 35.99
N ALA A 19 -13.22 21.59 34.84
CA ALA A 19 -13.38 22.92 34.28
C ALA A 19 -14.73 22.99 33.54
N GLU A 20 -15.50 24.01 33.87
CA GLU A 20 -16.81 24.36 33.35
C GLU A 20 -16.94 24.14 31.84
N ALA A 21 -17.93 23.35 31.43
CA ALA A 21 -18.36 23.31 30.04
C ALA A 21 -18.96 24.67 29.68
N LEU A 22 -18.22 25.47 28.89
CA LEU A 22 -18.74 26.69 28.29
C LEU A 22 -20.01 26.36 27.47
N PRO A 23 -21.04 27.21 27.50
CA PRO A 23 -22.29 26.97 26.77
C PRO A 23 -22.05 27.03 25.26
N PRO A 24 -22.85 26.32 24.44
CA PRO A 24 -22.81 26.43 22.99
C PRO A 24 -23.41 27.77 22.57
N ILE A 25 -22.57 28.81 22.46
CA ILE A 25 -23.00 30.08 21.87
C ILE A 25 -22.96 29.92 20.35
N VAL A 26 -23.96 29.23 19.80
CA VAL A 26 -24.24 29.30 18.36
C VAL A 26 -25.21 30.45 18.16
N SER A 27 -24.68 31.66 17.92
CA SER A 27 -25.52 32.77 17.51
C SER A 27 -26.21 32.42 16.19
N ALA A 28 -27.41 32.98 15.94
CA ALA A 28 -28.08 32.80 14.65
C ALA A 28 -27.20 33.24 13.46
N ALA A 29 -26.26 34.15 13.70
CA ALA A 29 -25.28 34.59 12.71
C ALA A 29 -24.21 33.51 12.44
N ASP A 30 -23.77 32.76 13.45
CA ASP A 30 -22.78 31.70 13.28
C ASP A 30 -23.36 30.47 12.60
N ARG A 31 -24.64 30.16 12.86
CA ARG A 31 -25.37 29.12 12.12
C ARG A 31 -25.46 29.42 10.62
N LYS A 32 -25.86 30.65 10.27
CA LYS A 32 -25.90 31.11 8.87
C LYS A 32 -24.52 31.10 8.21
N PHE A 33 -23.46 31.42 8.97
CA PHE A 33 -22.08 31.33 8.49
C PHE A 33 -21.68 29.88 8.17
N PHE A 34 -21.93 28.93 9.07
CA PHE A 34 -21.61 27.51 8.83
C PHE A 34 -22.39 26.93 7.65
N GLU A 35 -23.66 27.29 7.49
CA GLU A 35 -24.47 26.91 6.32
C GLU A 35 -23.88 27.47 5.02
N SER A 36 -23.46 28.74 5.01
CA SER A 36 -22.76 29.36 3.89
C SER A 36 -21.42 28.70 3.59
N LEU A 37 -20.64 28.36 4.63
CA LEU A 37 -19.35 27.68 4.52
C LEU A 37 -19.51 26.26 3.97
N GLN A 38 -20.50 25.53 4.45
CA GLN A 38 -20.80 24.17 3.99
C GLN A 38 -21.28 24.18 2.55
N LYS A 39 -22.10 25.17 2.16
CA LYS A 39 -22.49 25.40 0.77
C LYS A 39 -21.28 25.70 -0.12
N TYR A 40 -20.38 26.59 0.30
CA TYR A 40 -19.11 26.87 -0.40
C TYR A 40 -18.28 25.60 -0.62
N ILE A 41 -18.08 24.78 0.41
CA ILE A 41 -17.32 23.52 0.31
C ILE A 41 -17.98 22.57 -0.68
N GLN A 42 -19.31 22.43 -0.65
CA GLN A 42 -20.05 21.55 -1.55
C GLN A 42 -20.00 22.05 -3.01
N ASP A 43 -20.15 23.36 -3.23
CA ASP A 43 -20.11 23.97 -4.56
C ASP A 43 -18.70 23.86 -5.18
N GLU A 44 -17.63 24.11 -4.40
CA GLU A 44 -16.25 23.92 -4.86
C GLU A 44 -15.92 22.43 -5.07
N LYS A 45 -16.47 21.51 -4.27
CA LYS A 45 -16.32 20.06 -4.50
C LYS A 45 -17.06 19.58 -5.75
N LYS A 46 -18.22 20.17 -6.09
CA LYS A 46 -18.97 19.87 -7.33
C LYS A 46 -18.25 20.39 -8.58
N ARG A 47 -17.48 21.47 -8.44
CA ARG A 47 -16.62 22.01 -9.52
C ARG A 47 -15.42 21.11 -9.81
N LEU A 48 -15.04 20.22 -8.91
CA LEU A 48 -14.08 19.15 -9.16
C LEU A 48 -14.80 17.96 -9.84
N THR A 49 -14.30 17.50 -10.99
CA THR A 49 -14.80 16.31 -11.72
C THR A 49 -14.83 15.03 -10.86
N PRO A 50 -15.67 14.02 -11.16
CA PRO A 50 -16.26 13.19 -10.11
C PRO A 50 -15.32 12.17 -9.45
N SER A 51 -15.55 12.01 -8.15
CA SER A 51 -15.10 10.97 -7.20
C SER A 51 -13.63 10.94 -6.73
N GLU A 52 -12.62 11.24 -7.55
CA GLU A 52 -11.19 11.10 -7.15
C GLU A 52 -10.26 12.18 -7.73
N GLY A 53 -10.66 13.45 -7.68
CA GLY A 53 -9.75 14.57 -8.00
C GLY A 53 -8.48 14.57 -7.11
N PRO A 54 -7.33 15.09 -7.59
CA PRO A 54 -6.06 15.11 -6.87
C PRO A 54 -6.21 15.65 -5.45
N ASN A 55 -5.66 14.93 -4.46
CA ASN A 55 -5.73 15.26 -3.03
C ASN A 55 -5.34 16.72 -2.71
N GLU A 56 -4.53 17.36 -3.57
CA GLU A 56 -4.09 18.75 -3.42
C GLU A 56 -5.22 19.77 -3.62
N GLN A 57 -6.11 19.56 -4.57
CA GLN A 57 -7.24 20.48 -4.83
C GLN A 57 -8.27 20.42 -3.69
N ARG A 58 -8.50 19.22 -3.13
CA ARG A 58 -9.34 19.04 -1.93
C ARG A 58 -8.72 19.73 -0.71
N TYR A 59 -7.41 19.55 -0.51
CA TYR A 59 -6.68 20.24 0.56
C TYR A 59 -6.84 21.76 0.45
N ASN A 60 -6.74 22.34 -0.75
CA ASN A 60 -6.90 23.78 -0.95
C ASN A 60 -8.31 24.27 -0.57
N ILE A 61 -9.36 23.51 -0.90
CA ILE A 61 -10.74 23.85 -0.52
C ILE A 61 -10.87 23.90 1.01
N TYR A 62 -10.37 22.87 1.71
CA TYR A 62 -10.42 22.83 3.18
C TYR A 62 -9.52 23.89 3.83
N ARG A 63 -8.37 24.20 3.24
CA ARG A 63 -7.48 25.29 3.66
C ARG A 63 -8.20 26.64 3.60
N CYS A 64 -8.85 26.94 2.48
CA CYS A 64 -9.63 28.18 2.30
C CYS A 64 -10.86 28.23 3.23
N ALA A 65 -11.50 27.09 3.47
CA ALA A 65 -12.60 27.01 4.43
C ALA A 65 -12.11 27.32 5.86
N PHE A 66 -10.93 26.84 6.25
CA PHE A 66 -10.34 27.12 7.55
C PHE A 66 -9.95 28.61 7.70
N ASP A 67 -9.47 29.24 6.63
CA ASP A 67 -9.20 30.68 6.61
C ASP A 67 -10.47 31.50 6.87
N LYS A 68 -11.60 31.12 6.25
CA LYS A 68 -12.90 31.75 6.52
C LYS A 68 -13.33 31.62 8.00
N VAL A 69 -13.00 30.51 8.67
CA VAL A 69 -13.29 30.29 10.11
C VAL A 69 -12.39 31.16 11.00
N ILE A 70 -11.11 31.32 10.64
CA ILE A 70 -10.17 32.21 11.33
C ILE A 70 -10.57 33.69 11.16
N GLU A 71 -11.08 34.07 9.99
CA GLU A 71 -11.56 35.43 9.73
C GLU A 71 -12.81 35.78 10.54
N ARG A 72 -13.72 34.82 10.73
CA ARG A 72 -14.96 35.00 11.49
C ARG A 72 -14.73 35.11 13.00
N THR A 73 -13.70 34.45 13.52
CA THR A 73 -13.46 34.32 14.97
C THR A 73 -12.42 35.32 15.44
N SER A 74 -12.77 36.25 16.34
CA SER A 74 -11.81 37.19 16.93
C SER A 74 -11.13 36.64 18.18
N ALA A 75 -11.85 35.94 19.05
CA ALA A 75 -11.36 35.46 20.35
C ALA A 75 -10.28 34.35 20.23
N TYR A 76 -10.49 33.38 19.35
CA TYR A 76 -9.59 32.23 19.16
C TYR A 76 -8.69 32.36 17.93
N ARG A 77 -8.66 33.54 17.30
CA ARG A 77 -7.92 33.80 16.06
C ARG A 77 -6.46 33.40 16.16
N MET A 78 -5.80 33.78 17.26
CA MET A 78 -4.39 33.50 17.52
C MET A 78 -4.12 32.01 17.63
N VAL A 79 -4.96 31.28 18.37
CA VAL A 79 -4.84 29.83 18.58
C VAL A 79 -5.09 29.07 17.28
N LEU A 80 -6.17 29.38 16.57
CA LEU A 80 -6.50 28.74 15.30
C LEU A 80 -5.45 29.04 14.22
N SER A 81 -4.89 30.25 14.18
CA SER A 81 -3.80 30.59 13.26
C SER A 81 -2.51 29.85 13.59
N ALA A 82 -2.18 29.70 14.88
CA ALA A 82 -1.03 28.92 15.32
C ALA A 82 -1.19 27.44 14.95
N ILE A 83 -2.35 26.85 15.22
CA ILE A 83 -2.67 25.46 14.83
C ILE A 83 -2.55 25.29 13.32
N LYS A 84 -3.17 26.18 12.53
CA LYS A 84 -3.08 26.13 11.07
C LYS A 84 -1.63 26.19 10.60
N ARG A 85 -0.83 27.08 11.18
CA ARG A 85 0.59 27.23 10.86
C ARG A 85 1.38 25.96 11.13
N GLU A 86 1.20 25.32 12.29
CA GLU A 86 1.86 24.04 12.62
C GLU A 86 1.51 22.94 11.61
N TYR A 87 0.23 22.81 11.25
CA TYR A 87 -0.19 21.84 10.24
C TYR A 87 0.35 22.18 8.84
N ASP A 88 0.35 23.46 8.46
CA ASP A 88 0.90 23.91 7.17
C ASP A 88 2.42 23.68 7.09
N GLU A 89 3.14 23.91 8.18
CA GLU A 89 4.58 23.65 8.30
C GLU A 89 4.86 22.15 8.23
N PHE A 90 4.09 21.31 8.94
CA PHE A 90 4.20 19.86 8.91
C PHE A 90 3.88 19.30 7.53
N ILE A 91 2.74 19.67 6.94
CA ILE A 91 2.35 19.26 5.58
C ILE A 91 3.41 19.74 4.58
N GLY A 92 3.91 20.96 4.74
CA GLY A 92 5.01 21.49 3.95
C GLY A 92 6.28 20.67 4.09
N ALA A 93 6.64 20.26 5.30
CA ALA A 93 7.82 19.42 5.57
C ALA A 93 7.67 18.02 4.96
N VAL A 94 6.49 17.39 5.08
CA VAL A 94 6.17 16.11 4.46
C VAL A 94 6.21 16.20 2.94
N ARG A 95 5.65 17.26 2.34
CA ARG A 95 5.72 17.47 0.89
C ARG A 95 7.16 17.72 0.42
N ARG A 96 7.92 18.54 1.16
CA ARG A 96 9.35 18.77 0.87
C ARG A 96 10.16 17.48 0.98
N SER A 97 9.90 16.63 1.99
CA SER A 97 10.60 15.35 2.14
C SER A 97 10.22 14.36 1.04
N GLN A 98 8.95 14.27 0.66
CA GLN A 98 8.50 13.43 -0.46
C GLN A 98 9.05 13.92 -1.80
N CYS A 99 9.04 15.23 -2.06
CA CYS A 99 9.64 15.82 -3.26
C CYS A 99 11.16 15.62 -3.27
N ALA A 100 11.84 15.83 -2.15
CA ALA A 100 13.28 15.58 -2.02
C ALA A 100 13.62 14.10 -2.22
N ALA A 101 12.81 13.18 -1.70
CA ALA A 101 12.93 11.74 -1.91
C ALA A 101 12.67 11.34 -3.37
N ARG A 102 11.63 11.88 -4.01
CA ARG A 102 11.36 11.67 -5.45
C ARG A 102 12.47 12.22 -6.32
N LEU A 103 13.00 13.39 -5.97
CA LEU A 103 14.07 14.05 -6.72
C LEU A 103 15.41 13.36 -6.50
N SER A 104 15.70 12.87 -5.28
CA SER A 104 16.89 12.06 -4.99
C SER A 104 16.79 10.68 -5.64
N GLU A 105 15.61 10.06 -5.65
CA GLU A 105 15.36 8.82 -6.37
C GLU A 105 15.45 9.03 -7.88
N GLY A 106 14.90 10.12 -8.42
CA GLY A 106 15.03 10.51 -9.82
C GLY A 106 16.49 10.76 -10.20
N LYS A 107 17.25 11.51 -9.38
CA LYS A 107 18.70 11.70 -9.54
C LYS A 107 19.45 10.37 -9.43
N ARG A 108 19.08 9.47 -8.51
CA ARG A 108 19.71 8.16 -8.35
C ARG A 108 19.39 7.23 -9.53
N ARG A 109 18.17 7.23 -10.05
CA ARG A 109 17.75 6.48 -11.24
C ARG A 109 18.43 7.03 -12.49
N ALA A 110 18.45 8.35 -12.68
CA ALA A 110 19.15 9.01 -13.77
C ALA A 110 20.67 8.78 -13.69
N SER A 111 21.27 8.86 -12.50
CA SER A 111 22.68 8.56 -12.27
C SER A 111 23.00 7.07 -12.34
N ALA A 112 22.04 6.18 -12.11
CA ALA A 112 22.22 4.74 -12.32
C ALA A 112 22.09 4.37 -13.81
N ALA A 113 21.22 5.06 -14.55
CA ALA A 113 21.05 4.88 -16.00
C ALA A 113 22.12 5.60 -16.83
N ARG A 114 22.72 6.69 -16.31
CA ARG A 114 23.78 7.47 -16.97
C ARG A 114 24.98 6.61 -17.34
N PRO A 115 25.59 5.83 -16.44
CA PRO A 115 26.69 4.94 -16.78
C PRO A 115 26.30 3.98 -17.91
N THR A 116 25.10 3.39 -17.88
CA THR A 116 24.67 2.42 -18.90
C THR A 116 24.47 3.08 -20.27
N ALA A 117 23.81 4.23 -20.32
CA ALA A 117 23.61 4.99 -21.56
C ALA A 117 24.93 5.58 -22.09
N VAL A 118 25.73 6.21 -21.22
CA VAL A 118 27.03 6.78 -21.60
C VAL A 118 28.02 5.69 -22.02
N LEU A 119 28.03 4.52 -21.38
CA LEU A 119 28.85 3.39 -21.81
C LEU A 119 28.39 2.87 -23.17
N TYR A 120 27.07 2.77 -23.40
CA TYR A 120 26.53 2.37 -24.70
C TYR A 120 26.91 3.36 -25.80
N TYR A 121 26.69 4.65 -25.59
CA TYR A 121 27.04 5.69 -26.56
C TYR A 121 28.56 5.77 -26.74
N ARG A 122 29.39 5.78 -25.69
CA ARG A 122 30.86 5.76 -25.82
C ARG A 122 31.36 4.56 -26.61
N ARG A 123 30.80 3.36 -26.34
CA ARG A 123 31.17 2.14 -27.07
C ARG A 123 30.75 2.23 -28.54
N SER A 124 29.56 2.74 -28.82
CA SER A 124 29.07 2.95 -30.19
C SER A 124 29.92 3.99 -30.92
N THR A 125 30.23 5.13 -30.29
CA THR A 125 31.07 6.19 -30.85
C THR A 125 32.48 5.68 -31.11
N ALA A 126 33.11 4.96 -30.18
CA ALA A 126 34.43 4.38 -30.40
C ALA A 126 34.42 3.35 -31.53
N GLN A 127 33.38 2.52 -31.63
CA GLN A 127 33.24 1.54 -32.69
C GLN A 127 33.01 2.20 -34.05
N LEU A 128 32.19 3.26 -34.11
CA LEU A 128 31.97 4.04 -35.32
C LEU A 128 33.22 4.80 -35.73
N GLN A 129 33.90 5.47 -34.80
CA GLN A 129 35.18 6.15 -35.06
C GLN A 129 36.21 5.18 -35.62
N HIS A 130 36.37 4.01 -35.00
CA HIS A 130 37.30 2.99 -35.50
C HIS A 130 36.92 2.48 -36.89
N ARG A 131 35.63 2.26 -37.17
CA ARG A 131 35.16 1.88 -38.51
C ARG A 131 35.39 2.98 -39.53
N THR A 132 35.07 4.23 -39.19
CA THR A 132 35.31 5.40 -40.06
C THR A 132 36.79 5.58 -40.32
N GLU A 133 37.66 5.35 -39.34
CA GLU A 133 39.11 5.43 -39.49
C GLU A 133 39.66 4.31 -40.38
N ILE A 134 39.22 3.06 -40.20
CA ILE A 134 39.57 1.96 -41.10
C ILE A 134 39.11 2.26 -42.52
N ILE A 135 37.86 2.69 -42.68
CA ILE A 135 37.30 3.05 -44.00
C ILE A 135 38.11 4.19 -44.60
N ARG A 136 38.38 5.26 -43.85
CA ARG A 136 39.13 6.42 -44.33
C ARG A 136 40.55 6.03 -44.74
N LYS A 137 41.23 5.19 -43.95
CA LYS A 137 42.57 4.68 -44.27
C LYS A 137 42.54 3.81 -45.54
N SER A 138 41.61 2.86 -45.62
CA SER A 138 41.41 2.04 -46.83
C SER A 138 41.03 2.88 -48.04
N THR A 139 40.23 3.94 -47.85
CA THR A 139 39.85 4.87 -48.92
C THR A 139 41.09 5.63 -49.40
N THR A 140 41.93 6.13 -48.49
CA THR A 140 43.17 6.81 -48.89
C THR A 140 44.17 5.89 -49.58
N GLU A 141 44.31 4.64 -49.11
CA GLU A 141 45.16 3.61 -49.73
C GLU A 141 44.65 3.29 -51.15
N LEU A 142 43.34 3.07 -51.32
CA LEU A 142 42.72 2.83 -52.62
C LEU A 142 42.88 4.02 -53.57
N HIS A 143 42.76 5.26 -53.09
CA HIS A 143 42.99 6.45 -53.93
C HIS A 143 44.46 6.60 -54.32
N ALA A 144 45.40 6.24 -53.44
CA ALA A 144 46.83 6.25 -53.78
C ALA A 144 47.13 5.17 -54.82
N GLU A 145 46.64 3.94 -54.62
CA GLU A 145 46.78 2.84 -55.57
C GLU A 145 46.13 3.16 -56.92
N LEU A 146 44.93 3.76 -56.94
CA LEU A 146 44.29 4.18 -58.20
C LEU A 146 45.13 5.19 -58.96
N ARG A 147 45.77 6.16 -58.28
CA ARG A 147 46.64 7.15 -58.93
C ARG A 147 47.93 6.52 -59.46
N GLU A 148 48.56 5.65 -58.68
CA GLU A 148 49.73 4.86 -59.10
C GLU A 148 49.39 4.00 -60.32
N LEU A 149 48.24 3.32 -60.32
CA LEU A 149 47.75 2.52 -61.44
C LEU A 149 47.43 3.37 -62.67
N GLN A 150 46.86 4.56 -62.50
CA GLN A 150 46.60 5.48 -63.60
C GLN A 150 47.90 5.98 -64.23
N HIS A 151 48.85 6.42 -63.41
CA HIS A 151 50.13 6.94 -63.88
C HIS A 151 50.98 5.85 -64.54
N SER A 152 51.09 4.69 -63.90
CA SER A 152 51.79 3.54 -64.49
C SER A 152 51.10 2.98 -65.74
N ARG A 153 49.77 3.07 -65.86
CA ARG A 153 49.06 2.73 -67.11
C ARG A 153 49.36 3.71 -68.23
N GLU A 154 49.46 5.01 -67.94
CA GLU A 154 49.84 6.04 -68.91
C GLU A 154 51.30 5.89 -69.36
N GLU A 155 52.22 5.61 -68.44
CA GLU A 155 53.65 5.42 -68.73
C GLU A 155 53.98 4.10 -69.43
N ARG A 156 53.26 3.01 -69.13
CA ARG A 156 53.58 1.64 -69.60
C ARG A 156 52.71 1.17 -70.76
N SER A 157 51.80 2.02 -71.26
CA SER A 157 50.99 1.77 -72.46
C SER A 157 51.83 1.53 -73.74
N THR A 158 53.15 1.71 -73.68
CA THR A 158 54.05 1.63 -74.84
C THR A 158 55.06 0.47 -74.79
N ASP A 159 55.13 -0.34 -73.73
CA ASP A 159 56.18 -1.36 -73.57
C ASP A 159 55.67 -2.72 -73.02
N LEU A 160 56.01 -3.81 -73.72
CA LEU A 160 55.53 -5.19 -73.47
C LEU A 160 56.11 -5.81 -72.19
N THR A 161 57.38 -5.53 -71.88
CA THR A 161 58.07 -6.11 -70.69
C THR A 161 57.55 -5.51 -69.38
N ALA A 162 57.14 -4.25 -69.40
CA ALA A 162 56.52 -3.57 -68.26
C ALA A 162 55.14 -4.17 -67.88
N LEU A 163 54.49 -4.85 -68.83
CA LEU A 163 53.18 -5.48 -68.63
C LEU A 163 53.29 -6.82 -67.86
N GLU A 164 54.37 -7.58 -68.06
CA GLU A 164 54.62 -8.84 -67.34
C GLU A 164 54.87 -8.60 -65.84
N VAL A 165 55.71 -7.63 -65.50
CA VAL A 165 55.98 -7.22 -64.10
C VAL A 165 54.70 -6.73 -63.41
N TYR A 166 53.83 -6.04 -64.16
CA TYR A 166 52.54 -5.59 -63.64
C TYR A 166 51.58 -6.75 -63.32
N LEU A 167 51.58 -7.78 -64.16
CA LEU A 167 50.76 -8.96 -63.96
C LEU A 167 51.20 -9.74 -62.71
N GLU A 168 52.51 -9.86 -62.47
CA GLU A 168 53.05 -10.43 -61.22
C GLU A 168 52.64 -9.62 -59.98
N HIS A 169 52.74 -8.29 -60.04
CA HIS A 169 52.30 -7.42 -58.95
C HIS A 169 50.80 -7.60 -58.64
N LEU A 170 49.94 -7.68 -59.66
CA LEU A 170 48.51 -7.93 -59.47
C LEU A 170 48.23 -9.30 -58.85
N GLN A 171 49.00 -10.32 -59.23
CA GLN A 171 48.90 -11.66 -58.63
C GLN A 171 49.29 -11.65 -57.14
N GLN A 172 50.39 -10.98 -56.79
CA GLN A 172 50.79 -10.80 -55.38
C GLN A 172 49.72 -10.05 -54.59
N ARG A 173 49.16 -8.97 -55.16
CA ARG A 173 48.11 -8.18 -54.51
C ARG A 173 46.84 -8.98 -54.28
N ARG A 174 46.45 -9.82 -55.25
CA ARG A 174 45.32 -10.75 -55.10
C ARG A 174 45.54 -11.73 -53.95
N ALA A 175 46.73 -12.32 -53.83
CA ALA A 175 47.06 -13.25 -52.74
C ALA A 175 47.03 -12.56 -51.36
N GLU A 176 47.46 -11.31 -51.30
CA GLU A 176 47.44 -10.51 -50.07
C GLU A 176 46.00 -10.18 -49.61
N LEU A 177 45.11 -9.83 -50.54
CA LEU A 177 43.69 -9.59 -50.26
C LEU A 177 42.98 -10.87 -49.82
N GLN A 178 43.29 -12.02 -50.44
CA GLN A 178 42.75 -13.31 -50.00
C GLN A 178 43.15 -13.65 -48.56
N ARG A 179 44.40 -13.37 -48.16
CA ARG A 179 44.82 -13.52 -46.74
C ARG A 179 44.05 -12.60 -45.80
N LYS A 180 43.78 -11.35 -46.18
CA LYS A 180 42.99 -10.41 -45.35
C LYS A 180 41.55 -10.88 -45.15
N ILE A 181 40.92 -11.42 -46.20
CA ILE A 181 39.56 -11.99 -46.12
C ILE A 181 39.55 -13.20 -45.19
N GLN A 182 40.52 -14.10 -45.32
CA GLN A 182 40.66 -15.28 -44.47
C GLN A 182 40.78 -14.91 -42.99
N ASN A 183 41.69 -13.98 -42.66
CA ASN A 183 41.92 -13.55 -41.28
C ASN A 183 40.72 -12.82 -40.66
N GLN A 184 39.97 -12.03 -41.44
CA GLN A 184 38.75 -11.37 -40.95
C GLN A 184 37.63 -12.38 -40.67
N TYR A 185 37.51 -13.43 -41.48
CA TYR A 185 36.50 -14.48 -41.27
C TYR A 185 36.78 -15.29 -39.99
N GLU A 186 38.05 -15.65 -39.75
CA GLU A 186 38.46 -16.30 -38.50
C GLU A 186 38.16 -15.42 -37.26
N SER A 187 38.39 -14.10 -37.36
CA SER A 187 38.05 -13.16 -36.29
C SER A 187 36.53 -13.09 -36.01
N GLN A 188 35.69 -13.18 -37.05
CA GLN A 188 34.22 -13.22 -36.89
C GLN A 188 33.74 -14.53 -36.26
N GLN A 189 34.35 -15.66 -36.61
CA GLN A 189 34.03 -16.95 -36.01
C GLN A 189 34.40 -16.99 -34.52
N VAL A 190 35.57 -16.45 -34.16
CA VAL A 190 35.99 -16.30 -32.75
C VAL A 190 35.02 -15.38 -31.99
N LYS A 191 34.58 -14.29 -32.61
CA LYS A 191 33.59 -13.39 -32.01
C LYS A 191 32.25 -14.09 -31.77
N ALA A 192 31.72 -14.81 -32.76
CA ALA A 192 30.48 -15.56 -32.62
C ALA A 192 30.58 -16.63 -31.51
N HIS A 193 31.75 -17.27 -31.40
CA HIS A 193 32.02 -18.22 -30.31
C HIS A 193 32.01 -17.54 -28.94
N LEU A 194 32.65 -16.37 -28.80
CA LEU A 194 32.62 -15.59 -27.57
C LEU A 194 31.20 -15.12 -27.21
N ASP A 195 30.43 -14.64 -28.16
CA ASP A 195 29.03 -14.24 -27.96
C ASP A 195 28.18 -15.43 -27.48
N SER A 196 28.42 -16.64 -28.03
CA SER A 196 27.78 -17.88 -27.56
C SER A 196 28.16 -18.24 -26.12
N LYS A 197 29.42 -18.01 -25.73
CA LYS A 197 29.91 -18.25 -24.36
C LYS A 197 29.28 -17.25 -23.39
N VAL A 198 29.19 -15.97 -23.76
CA VAL A 198 28.52 -14.93 -22.95
C VAL A 198 27.05 -15.27 -22.76
N LYS A 199 26.33 -15.66 -23.82
CA LYS A 199 24.93 -16.09 -23.73
C LYS A 199 24.75 -17.29 -22.80
N ARG A 200 25.63 -18.29 -22.88
CA ARG A 200 25.64 -19.44 -21.97
C ARG A 200 25.88 -19.03 -20.51
N ALA A 201 26.84 -18.14 -20.27
CA ALA A 201 27.15 -17.62 -18.94
C ALA A 201 25.97 -16.82 -18.35
N LEU A 202 25.31 -15.98 -19.14
CA LEU A 202 24.11 -15.23 -18.72
C LEU A 202 22.96 -16.17 -18.35
N ASN A 203 22.64 -17.14 -19.21
CA ASN A 203 21.61 -18.13 -18.91
C ASN A 203 21.95 -18.95 -17.65
N HIS A 204 23.23 -19.26 -17.44
CA HIS A 204 23.68 -19.95 -16.23
C HIS A 204 23.51 -19.07 -14.99
N ARG A 205 23.89 -17.79 -15.05
CA ARG A 205 23.67 -16.81 -13.98
C ARG A 205 22.19 -16.69 -13.61
N ASP A 206 21.29 -16.62 -14.59
CA ASP A 206 19.85 -16.48 -14.31
C ASP A 206 19.28 -17.76 -13.68
N LYS A 207 19.75 -18.94 -14.12
CA LYS A 207 19.46 -20.22 -13.44
C LYS A 207 19.98 -20.25 -12.00
N LEU A 208 21.17 -19.72 -11.73
CA LEU A 208 21.70 -19.61 -10.37
C LEU A 208 20.90 -18.62 -9.53
N SER A 209 20.49 -17.48 -10.10
CA SER A 209 19.67 -16.48 -9.41
C SER A 209 18.33 -17.05 -8.95
N THR A 210 17.63 -17.77 -9.81
CA THR A 210 16.36 -18.45 -9.45
C THR A 210 16.57 -19.52 -8.38
N LYS A 211 17.66 -20.30 -8.45
CA LYS A 211 18.04 -21.23 -7.39
C LYS A 211 18.33 -20.50 -6.07
N ASN A 212 19.02 -19.37 -6.12
CA ASN A 212 19.35 -18.59 -4.93
C ASN A 212 18.11 -18.01 -4.26
N GLN A 213 17.17 -17.46 -5.04
CA GLN A 213 15.87 -17.02 -4.52
C GLN A 213 15.09 -18.15 -3.83
N ARG A 214 15.12 -19.37 -4.39
CA ARG A 214 14.51 -20.55 -3.76
C ARG A 214 15.21 -20.94 -2.46
N LEU A 215 16.55 -20.83 -2.40
CA LEU A 215 17.33 -21.09 -1.20
C LEU A 215 17.08 -20.05 -0.11
N GLU A 216 17.03 -18.77 -0.46
CA GLU A 216 16.67 -17.69 0.47
C GLU A 216 15.29 -17.89 1.07
N LEU A 217 14.30 -18.31 0.26
CA LEU A 217 12.98 -18.63 0.77
C LEU A 217 13.03 -19.79 1.78
N ARG A 218 13.72 -20.89 1.43
CA ARG A 218 13.87 -22.04 2.35
C ARG A 218 14.60 -21.65 3.64
N TYR A 219 15.63 -20.82 3.54
CA TYR A 219 16.34 -20.30 4.70
C TYR A 219 15.40 -19.49 5.60
N LYS A 220 14.59 -18.59 5.04
CA LYS A 220 13.59 -17.82 5.80
C LYS A 220 12.55 -18.72 6.47
N GLN A 221 12.03 -19.73 5.75
CA GLN A 221 11.10 -20.71 6.31
C GLN A 221 11.73 -21.49 7.47
N MET A 222 12.96 -21.96 7.29
CA MET A 222 13.68 -22.72 8.30
C MET A 222 14.06 -21.87 9.51
N ALA A 223 14.42 -20.60 9.30
CA ALA A 223 14.68 -19.64 10.36
C ALA A 223 13.42 -19.35 11.19
N LEU A 224 12.26 -19.21 10.55
CA LEU A 224 10.97 -19.06 11.25
C LEU A 224 10.66 -20.28 12.13
N VAL A 225 10.83 -21.49 11.59
CA VAL A 225 10.63 -22.73 12.36
C VAL A 225 11.62 -22.81 13.51
N HIS A 226 12.89 -22.52 13.27
CA HIS A 226 13.94 -22.52 14.30
C HIS A 226 13.65 -21.52 15.42
N GLU A 227 13.24 -20.28 15.08
CA GLU A 227 12.91 -19.26 16.06
C GLU A 227 11.70 -19.66 16.91
N ALA A 228 10.65 -20.21 16.28
CA ALA A 228 9.48 -20.69 17.00
C ALA A 228 9.80 -21.85 17.95
N LEU A 229 10.63 -22.81 17.51
CA LEU A 229 11.10 -23.91 18.36
C LEU A 229 11.98 -23.40 19.51
N SER A 230 12.86 -22.44 19.24
CA SER A 230 13.73 -21.83 20.25
C SER A 230 12.92 -21.04 21.29
N SER A 231 11.89 -20.33 20.84
CA SER A 231 10.94 -19.61 21.73
C SER A 231 10.16 -20.59 22.59
N TRP A 232 9.65 -21.68 22.00
CA TRP A 232 8.94 -22.75 22.72
C TRP A 232 9.81 -23.47 23.77
N GLU A 233 11.09 -23.73 23.44
CA GLU A 233 12.03 -24.35 24.37
C GLU A 233 12.29 -23.45 25.59
N ARG A 234 12.36 -22.13 25.38
CA ARG A 234 12.52 -21.14 26.46
C ARG A 234 11.26 -20.92 27.28
N SER A 235 10.08 -21.17 26.73
CA SER A 235 8.79 -20.95 27.40
C SER A 235 8.34 -22.14 28.25
N GLU A 236 9.27 -22.93 28.78
CA GLU A 236 9.01 -24.14 29.59
C GLU A 236 8.05 -25.15 28.94
N LYS A 237 7.86 -25.09 27.61
CA LYS A 237 6.98 -25.99 26.84
C LYS A 237 5.51 -25.93 27.30
N THR A 238 5.03 -24.74 27.66
CA THR A 238 3.64 -24.47 28.08
C THR A 238 2.57 -24.98 27.11
N VAL A 239 2.87 -25.06 25.81
CA VAL A 239 1.98 -25.61 24.77
C VAL A 239 2.60 -26.88 24.18
N PRO A 240 1.86 -27.99 23.99
CA PRO A 240 2.36 -29.16 23.28
C PRO A 240 2.88 -28.81 21.87
N LEU A 241 4.06 -29.34 21.52
CA LEU A 241 4.67 -29.09 20.20
C LEU A 241 3.75 -29.45 19.02
N ALA A 242 2.90 -30.47 19.19
CA ALA A 242 1.91 -30.89 18.21
C ALA A 242 0.86 -29.82 17.88
N GLN A 243 0.60 -28.87 18.78
CA GLN A 243 -0.34 -27.76 18.57
C GLN A 243 0.36 -26.55 17.93
N LEU A 244 1.64 -26.32 18.25
CA LEU A 244 2.43 -25.17 17.74
C LEU A 244 2.99 -25.38 16.33
N LEU A 245 3.43 -26.60 16.00
CA LEU A 245 4.01 -26.92 14.68
C LEU A 245 3.09 -26.57 13.50
N PRO A 246 1.79 -26.91 13.50
CA PRO A 246 0.92 -26.63 12.35
C PRO A 246 0.78 -25.14 12.02
N SER A 247 0.71 -24.26 13.02
CA SER A 247 0.58 -22.81 12.79
C SER A 247 1.87 -22.19 12.22
N VAL A 248 3.04 -22.63 12.71
CA VAL A 248 4.35 -22.20 12.21
C VAL A 248 4.62 -22.72 10.80
N LEU A 249 4.27 -23.98 10.53
CA LEU A 249 4.38 -24.57 9.19
C LEU A 249 3.44 -23.88 8.20
N HIS A 250 2.22 -23.54 8.62
CA HIS A 250 1.30 -22.77 7.80
C HIS A 250 1.86 -21.38 7.48
N GLN A 251 2.43 -20.68 8.46
CA GLN A 251 3.11 -19.39 8.22
C GLN A 251 4.27 -19.52 7.23
N ALA A 252 5.08 -20.57 7.35
CA ALA A 252 6.16 -20.85 6.41
C ALA A 252 5.65 -21.10 4.98
N LEU A 253 4.52 -21.80 4.82
CA LEU A 253 3.87 -22.02 3.52
C LEU A 253 3.30 -20.72 2.93
N VAL A 254 2.66 -19.88 3.74
CA VAL A 254 2.13 -18.58 3.31
C VAL A 254 3.25 -17.65 2.81
N MET A 255 4.46 -17.73 3.37
CA MET A 255 5.64 -16.96 2.91
C MET A 255 6.13 -17.39 1.51
N ALA A 256 5.78 -18.58 1.04
CA ALA A 256 6.15 -19.06 -0.29
C ALA A 256 5.23 -18.55 -1.40
N VAL A 257 4.05 -18.01 -1.04
CA VAL A 257 3.07 -17.50 -1.99
C VAL A 257 3.41 -16.02 -2.27
N PRO A 258 3.90 -15.66 -3.46
CA PRO A 258 4.03 -14.25 -3.83
C PRO A 258 2.64 -13.60 -3.87
N ALA A 259 2.57 -12.31 -3.51
CA ALA A 259 1.32 -11.54 -3.53
C ALA A 259 0.57 -11.74 -4.86
N GLY A 260 -0.62 -12.34 -4.82
CA GLY A 260 -1.48 -12.58 -5.98
C GLY A 260 -1.36 -13.94 -6.70
N LYS A 261 -0.70 -14.96 -6.12
CA LYS A 261 -0.73 -16.35 -6.65
C LYS A 261 -1.54 -17.31 -5.77
N GLN A 262 -1.67 -18.57 -6.23
CA GLN A 262 -2.41 -19.67 -5.60
C GLN A 262 -2.23 -19.67 -4.07
N LEU A 263 -3.32 -19.33 -3.39
CA LEU A 263 -3.42 -19.30 -1.94
C LEU A 263 -3.41 -20.74 -1.40
N PRO A 264 -3.07 -20.94 -0.11
CA PRO A 264 -3.26 -22.23 0.54
C PRO A 264 -4.70 -22.73 0.32
N GLY A 265 -4.86 -24.00 -0.03
CA GLY A 265 -6.20 -24.59 -0.26
C GLY A 265 -7.10 -24.44 0.96
N ARG A 266 -8.43 -24.45 0.75
CA ARG A 266 -9.45 -24.23 1.79
C ARG A 266 -9.18 -25.03 3.08
N ALA A 267 -8.97 -26.34 2.96
CA ALA A 267 -8.71 -27.21 4.12
C ALA A 267 -7.47 -26.77 4.91
N LEU A 268 -6.38 -26.43 4.21
CA LEU A 268 -5.13 -26.02 4.83
C LEU A 268 -5.25 -24.64 5.51
N ALA A 269 -6.04 -23.72 4.94
CA ALA A 269 -6.33 -22.42 5.54
C ALA A 269 -7.14 -22.56 6.84
N VAL A 270 -8.16 -23.44 6.84
CA VAL A 270 -8.97 -23.72 8.03
C VAL A 270 -8.14 -24.38 9.13
N GLU A 271 -7.32 -25.37 8.80
CA GLU A 271 -6.43 -26.03 9.77
C GLU A 271 -5.36 -25.08 10.32
N GLY A 272 -4.75 -24.25 9.46
CA GLY A 272 -3.75 -23.26 9.87
C GLY A 272 -4.31 -22.23 10.84
N VAL A 273 -5.51 -21.71 10.57
CA VAL A 273 -6.21 -20.80 11.48
C VAL A 273 -6.61 -21.50 12.76
N ARG A 274 -7.17 -22.71 12.70
CA ARG A 274 -7.52 -23.48 13.91
C ARG A 274 -6.33 -23.67 14.84
N ALA A 275 -5.19 -24.09 14.30
CA ALA A 275 -3.97 -24.28 15.08
C ALA A 275 -3.43 -22.96 15.65
N ALA A 276 -3.50 -21.87 14.90
CA ALA A 276 -3.07 -20.55 15.39
C ALA A 276 -3.96 -20.07 16.55
N LEU A 277 -5.28 -20.29 16.47
CA LEU A 277 -6.22 -19.96 17.55
C LEU A 277 -5.99 -20.84 18.79
N GLU A 278 -5.73 -22.14 18.62
CA GLU A 278 -5.43 -23.05 19.73
C GLU A 278 -4.11 -22.71 20.46
N CYS A 279 -3.17 -22.06 19.77
CA CYS A 279 -1.93 -21.56 20.36
C CYS A 279 -2.01 -20.08 20.81
N ALA A 280 -3.21 -19.49 20.89
CA ALA A 280 -3.42 -18.08 21.24
C ALA A 280 -2.63 -17.08 20.34
N CYS A 281 -2.31 -17.47 19.10
CA CYS A 281 -1.53 -16.69 18.14
C CYS A 281 -2.43 -15.80 17.27
N MET A 282 -3.26 -14.97 17.91
CA MET A 282 -4.27 -14.14 17.24
C MET A 282 -3.68 -13.10 16.27
N GLU A 283 -2.47 -12.63 16.52
CA GLU A 283 -1.76 -11.70 15.64
C GLU A 283 -1.50 -12.31 14.25
N LEU A 284 -1.19 -13.62 14.19
CA LEU A 284 -0.98 -14.33 12.93
C LEU A 284 -2.29 -14.44 12.14
N VAL A 285 -3.39 -14.77 12.81
CA VAL A 285 -4.73 -14.86 12.18
C VAL A 285 -5.17 -13.50 11.65
N THR A 286 -4.96 -12.45 12.43
CA THR A 286 -5.25 -11.05 12.04
C THR A 286 -4.46 -10.66 10.80
N HIS A 287 -3.15 -10.95 10.78
CA HIS A 287 -2.27 -10.69 9.64
C HIS A 287 -2.70 -11.47 8.39
N TRP A 288 -3.03 -12.76 8.52
CA TRP A 288 -3.45 -13.58 7.39
C TRP A 288 -4.76 -13.13 6.75
N VAL A 289 -5.76 -12.80 7.57
CA VAL A 289 -7.08 -12.35 7.10
C VAL A 289 -7.01 -10.93 6.54
N SER A 290 -6.35 -9.99 7.23
CA SER A 290 -6.24 -8.59 6.76
C SER A 290 -5.45 -8.44 5.47
N GLN A 291 -4.43 -9.30 5.25
CA GLN A 291 -3.63 -9.29 4.03
C GLN A 291 -4.18 -10.20 2.92
N HIS A 292 -5.36 -10.80 3.10
CA HIS A 292 -5.98 -11.72 2.13
C HIS A 292 -5.03 -12.86 1.70
N ARG A 293 -4.26 -13.42 2.65
CA ARG A 293 -3.28 -14.50 2.38
C ARG A 293 -3.83 -15.91 2.59
N LEU A 294 -5.16 -16.04 2.70
CA LEU A 294 -5.86 -17.31 2.88
C LEU A 294 -6.96 -17.45 1.82
N THR A 295 -7.30 -18.70 1.50
CA THR A 295 -8.54 -18.98 0.77
C THR A 295 -9.71 -18.86 1.75
N PHE A 296 -10.52 -17.82 1.58
CA PHE A 296 -11.69 -17.59 2.40
C PHE A 296 -12.80 -18.60 2.10
N SER A 297 -13.46 -19.04 3.16
CA SER A 297 -14.56 -20.01 3.09
C SER A 297 -15.48 -19.83 4.29
N GLU A 298 -16.69 -20.37 4.16
CA GLU A 298 -17.68 -20.40 5.24
C GLU A 298 -17.12 -21.06 6.52
N GLU A 299 -16.51 -22.24 6.38
CA GLU A 299 -15.89 -22.98 7.49
C GLU A 299 -14.78 -22.19 8.20
N LEU A 300 -14.01 -21.41 7.44
CA LEU A 300 -12.96 -20.56 8.02
C LEU A 300 -13.56 -19.48 8.91
N GLY A 301 -14.64 -18.84 8.44
CA GLY A 301 -15.39 -17.87 9.24
C GLY A 301 -16.02 -18.51 10.47
N ASP A 302 -16.57 -19.73 10.33
CA ASP A 302 -17.20 -20.46 11.44
C ASP A 302 -16.18 -20.81 12.53
N VAL A 303 -14.96 -21.22 12.15
CA VAL A 303 -13.88 -21.51 13.11
C VAL A 303 -13.46 -20.26 13.89
N ILE A 304 -13.29 -19.12 13.21
CA ILE A 304 -12.94 -17.85 13.86
C ILE A 304 -14.08 -17.39 14.77
N SER A 305 -15.33 -17.46 14.30
CA SER A 305 -16.51 -17.05 15.07
C SER A 305 -16.74 -17.95 16.28
N ALA A 306 -16.52 -19.26 16.17
CA ALA A 306 -16.67 -20.18 17.30
C ALA A 306 -15.63 -19.92 18.40
N HIS A 307 -14.43 -19.47 18.03
CA HIS A 307 -13.38 -19.12 18.97
C HIS A 307 -13.69 -17.82 19.75
N ALA A 308 -14.45 -16.89 19.15
CA ALA A 308 -14.92 -15.68 19.83
C ALA A 308 -15.74 -15.97 21.11
N HIS A 309 -16.40 -17.14 21.18
CA HIS A 309 -17.17 -17.55 22.36
C HIS A 309 -16.34 -18.27 23.43
N ARG A 310 -15.07 -18.61 23.14
CA ARG A 310 -14.18 -19.34 24.06
C ARG A 310 -13.26 -18.41 24.85
N GLU A 311 -12.80 -17.32 24.22
CA GLU A 311 -11.90 -16.34 24.85
C GLU A 311 -12.49 -14.92 24.81
N GLU A 312 -12.91 -14.42 25.97
CA GLU A 312 -13.59 -13.13 26.10
C GLU A 312 -12.70 -11.93 25.72
N GLY A 313 -11.38 -12.04 25.90
CA GLY A 313 -10.43 -10.97 25.58
C GLY A 313 -10.20 -10.73 24.08
N VAL A 314 -10.53 -11.70 23.23
CA VAL A 314 -10.27 -11.63 21.78
C VAL A 314 -11.55 -11.72 20.95
N ALA A 315 -12.70 -11.76 21.61
CA ALA A 315 -13.99 -12.01 20.99
C ALA A 315 -14.33 -11.01 19.87
N ASP A 316 -14.07 -9.71 20.08
CA ASP A 316 -14.34 -8.68 19.08
C ASP A 316 -13.50 -8.84 17.83
N THR A 317 -12.21 -9.10 18.01
CA THR A 317 -11.26 -9.27 16.91
C THR A 317 -11.66 -10.50 16.11
N CYS A 318 -12.03 -11.59 16.76
CA CYS A 318 -12.55 -12.79 16.10
C CYS A 318 -13.84 -12.50 15.31
N LEU A 319 -14.82 -11.80 15.89
CA LEU A 319 -16.06 -11.46 15.20
C LEU A 319 -15.83 -10.50 14.02
N ALA A 320 -14.93 -9.54 14.15
CA ALA A 320 -14.54 -8.63 13.07
C ALA A 320 -13.81 -9.37 11.93
N LEU A 321 -12.89 -10.28 12.25
CA LEU A 321 -12.20 -11.10 11.25
C LEU A 321 -13.18 -12.06 10.57
N ALA A 322 -14.11 -12.67 11.30
CA ALA A 322 -15.17 -13.51 10.74
C ALA A 322 -16.09 -12.71 9.80
N GLN A 323 -16.42 -11.47 10.15
CA GLN A 323 -17.18 -10.57 9.26
C GLN A 323 -16.46 -10.34 7.93
N VAL A 324 -15.14 -10.10 7.95
CA VAL A 324 -14.32 -9.94 6.72
C VAL A 324 -14.36 -11.21 5.88
N VAL A 325 -14.23 -12.39 6.50
CA VAL A 325 -14.30 -13.68 5.78
C VAL A 325 -15.70 -13.92 5.20
N TYR A 326 -16.78 -13.68 5.95
CA TYR A 326 -18.14 -13.90 5.45
C TYR A 326 -18.55 -12.93 4.33
N SER A 327 -18.20 -11.65 4.47
CA SER A 327 -18.52 -10.60 3.49
C SER A 327 -17.83 -10.84 2.16
N THR A 328 -16.57 -11.29 2.20
CA THR A 328 -15.81 -11.66 0.99
C THR A 328 -16.32 -12.94 0.34
N CYS A 329 -16.95 -13.84 1.09
CA CYS A 329 -17.64 -15.03 0.56
C CYS A 329 -19.07 -14.78 0.09
N GLY A 330 -19.63 -13.56 0.25
CA GLY A 330 -21.02 -13.24 -0.10
C GLY A 330 -22.07 -13.81 0.86
N LEU A 331 -21.69 -14.21 2.08
CA LEU A 331 -22.58 -14.83 3.06
C LEU A 331 -23.28 -13.77 3.93
N HIS A 332 -24.22 -13.04 3.34
CA HIS A 332 -24.87 -11.88 3.98
C HIS A 332 -25.57 -12.20 5.31
N SER A 333 -26.18 -13.39 5.44
CA SER A 333 -26.83 -13.83 6.68
C SER A 333 -25.82 -14.00 7.82
N LYS A 334 -24.68 -14.66 7.56
CA LYS A 334 -23.62 -14.84 8.55
C LYS A 334 -22.89 -13.54 8.89
N THR A 335 -22.69 -12.66 7.90
CA THR A 335 -22.17 -11.30 8.14
C THR A 335 -23.09 -10.49 9.05
N ALA A 336 -24.40 -10.54 8.83
CA ALA A 336 -25.36 -9.85 9.68
C ALA A 336 -25.36 -10.42 11.11
N LEU A 337 -25.24 -11.75 11.26
CA LEU A 337 -25.13 -12.39 12.56
C LEU A 337 -23.84 -12.01 13.31
N SER A 338 -22.69 -11.97 12.63
CA SER A 338 -21.42 -11.58 13.25
C SER A 338 -21.42 -10.11 13.68
N ILE A 339 -21.98 -9.22 12.86
CA ILE A 339 -22.14 -7.79 13.19
C ILE A 339 -23.08 -7.63 14.39
N ARG A 340 -24.21 -8.34 14.41
CA ARG A 340 -25.16 -8.30 15.51
C ARG A 340 -24.53 -8.75 16.82
N GLU A 341 -23.75 -9.82 16.78
CA GLU A 341 -23.07 -10.32 17.98
C GLU A 341 -21.98 -9.36 18.47
N LEU A 342 -21.21 -8.77 17.56
CA LEU A 342 -20.23 -7.72 17.89
C LEU A 342 -20.91 -6.50 18.52
N ALA A 343 -22.04 -6.07 17.97
CA ALA A 343 -22.83 -4.96 18.52
C ALA A 343 -23.31 -5.26 19.95
N PHE A 344 -23.74 -6.49 20.23
CA PHE A 344 -24.12 -6.89 21.59
C PHE A 344 -22.93 -6.89 22.56
N GLN A 345 -21.76 -7.36 22.14
CA GLN A 345 -20.55 -7.32 22.98
C GLN A 345 -20.10 -5.88 23.29
N LEU A 346 -20.24 -4.97 22.33
CA LEU A 346 -20.01 -3.54 22.54
C LEU A 346 -20.99 -2.95 23.55
N LEU A 347 -22.30 -3.22 23.39
CA LEU A 347 -23.33 -2.76 24.33
C LEU A 347 -23.09 -3.30 25.75
N GLN A 348 -22.64 -4.55 25.87
CA GLN A 348 -22.30 -5.15 27.16
C GLN A 348 -21.11 -4.45 27.83
N ARG A 349 -20.07 -4.09 27.08
CA ARG A 349 -18.94 -3.32 27.62
C ARG A 349 -19.29 -1.87 27.95
N LEU A 350 -20.15 -1.23 27.15
CA LEU A 350 -20.70 0.08 27.47
C LEU A 350 -21.53 0.04 28.77
N GLN A 351 -22.25 -1.05 29.01
CA GLN A 351 -22.98 -1.25 30.26
C GLN A 351 -22.04 -1.48 31.45
N GLN A 352 -21.03 -2.33 31.30
CA GLN A 352 -20.03 -2.60 32.34
C GLN A 352 -19.22 -1.34 32.70
N SER A 353 -18.95 -0.47 31.73
CA SER A 353 -18.27 0.82 31.95
C SER A 353 -19.20 1.95 32.44
N GLY A 354 -20.51 1.71 32.55
CA GLY A 354 -21.49 2.72 32.96
C GLY A 354 -21.72 3.83 31.92
N THR A 355 -21.21 3.68 30.70
CA THR A 355 -21.31 4.69 29.64
C THR A 355 -22.48 4.47 28.69
N LEU A 356 -23.20 3.35 28.81
CA LEU A 356 -24.32 2.99 27.94
C LEU A 356 -25.39 4.09 27.87
N GLN A 357 -25.81 4.64 29.01
CA GLN A 357 -26.81 5.72 29.03
C GLN A 357 -26.32 6.93 28.22
N ARG A 358 -25.06 7.34 28.37
CA ARG A 358 -24.49 8.46 27.60
C ARG A 358 -24.40 8.14 26.11
N ALA A 359 -24.11 6.89 25.74
CA ALA A 359 -24.06 6.45 24.36
C ALA A 359 -25.46 6.48 23.70
N VAL A 360 -26.48 5.98 24.40
CA VAL A 360 -27.89 5.98 23.93
C VAL A 360 -28.43 7.42 23.82
N LEU A 361 -28.17 8.27 24.82
CA LEU A 361 -28.65 9.66 24.85
C LEU A 361 -27.88 10.57 23.88
N GLY A 362 -26.62 10.26 23.60
CA GLY A 362 -25.74 11.03 22.72
C GLY A 362 -25.83 10.63 21.25
N ASP A 363 -26.55 9.56 20.92
CA ASP A 363 -26.71 9.07 19.56
C ASP A 363 -27.63 10.00 18.76
N ARG A 364 -27.05 10.70 17.77
CA ARG A 364 -27.78 11.60 16.86
C ARG A 364 -28.29 10.91 15.61
N CYS A 365 -27.88 9.66 15.39
CA CYS A 365 -28.17 8.89 14.18
C CYS A 365 -29.38 7.97 14.36
N CYS A 366 -29.65 7.53 15.58
CA CYS A 366 -30.76 6.63 15.91
C CYS A 366 -31.88 7.36 16.65
N SER A 367 -33.13 7.11 16.28
CA SER A 367 -34.31 7.58 16.99
C SER A 367 -34.57 6.77 18.27
N VAL A 368 -35.45 7.28 19.12
CA VAL A 368 -35.95 6.53 20.30
C VAL A 368 -36.59 5.21 19.88
N GLN A 369 -37.21 5.15 18.70
CA GLN A 369 -37.83 3.93 18.18
C GLN A 369 -36.78 2.93 17.73
N ASP A 370 -35.69 3.37 17.09
CA ASP A 370 -34.58 2.51 16.69
C ASP A 370 -33.89 1.88 17.92
N TRP A 371 -33.68 2.65 18.99
CA TRP A 371 -33.15 2.11 20.25
C TRP A 371 -34.12 1.15 20.97
N ARG A 372 -35.44 1.33 20.81
CA ARG A 372 -36.43 0.34 21.28
C ARG A 372 -36.34 -0.95 20.49
N GLU A 373 -36.15 -0.88 19.18
CA GLU A 373 -35.91 -2.06 18.35
C GLU A 373 -34.62 -2.79 18.77
N VAL A 374 -33.54 -2.05 19.06
CA VAL A 374 -32.31 -2.63 19.63
C VAL A 374 -32.59 -3.31 20.99
N ALA A 375 -33.40 -2.71 21.86
CA ALA A 375 -33.79 -3.34 23.13
C ALA A 375 -34.63 -4.62 22.94
N VAL A 376 -35.50 -4.66 21.94
CA VAL A 376 -36.25 -5.88 21.55
C VAL A 376 -35.28 -6.95 21.04
N LEU A 377 -34.31 -6.59 20.20
CA LEU A 377 -33.28 -7.50 19.71
C LEU A 377 -32.39 -8.04 20.84
N CYS A 378 -32.02 -7.21 21.82
CA CYS A 378 -31.30 -7.65 23.02
C CYS A 378 -32.10 -8.67 23.83
N ARG A 379 -33.42 -8.47 23.97
CA ARG A 379 -34.30 -9.42 24.66
C ARG A 379 -34.44 -10.74 23.90
N ALA A 380 -34.61 -10.68 22.58
CA ALA A 380 -34.64 -11.85 21.71
C ALA A 380 -33.31 -12.61 21.70
N GLY A 381 -32.19 -11.92 21.90
CA GLY A 381 -30.84 -12.50 22.03
C GLY A 381 -30.47 -12.98 23.43
N ASN A 382 -31.44 -13.22 24.32
CA ASN A 382 -31.23 -13.68 25.70
C ASN A 382 -30.37 -12.74 26.58
N ARG A 383 -30.40 -11.43 26.31
CA ARG A 383 -29.70 -10.38 27.09
C ARG A 383 -30.71 -9.38 27.68
N PRO A 384 -31.59 -9.82 28.60
CA PRO A 384 -32.65 -8.97 29.15
C PRO A 384 -32.11 -7.80 29.99
N HIS A 385 -30.91 -7.93 30.57
CA HIS A 385 -30.26 -6.87 31.34
C HIS A 385 -29.87 -5.66 30.46
N LEU A 386 -29.36 -5.89 29.24
CA LEU A 386 -29.09 -4.82 28.28
C LEU A 386 -30.38 -4.18 27.78
N ALA A 387 -31.39 -4.98 27.49
CA ALA A 387 -32.70 -4.48 27.10
C ALA A 387 -33.31 -3.59 28.19
N HIS A 388 -33.18 -3.99 29.46
CA HIS A 388 -33.64 -3.19 30.59
C HIS A 388 -32.83 -1.89 30.72
N ALA A 389 -31.50 -1.95 30.64
CA ALA A 389 -30.64 -0.76 30.74
C ALA A 389 -30.91 0.27 29.62
N ILE A 390 -31.11 -0.19 28.38
CA ILE A 390 -31.50 0.68 27.25
C ILE A 390 -32.87 1.31 27.51
N ASN A 391 -33.88 0.51 27.91
CA ASN A 391 -35.21 1.04 28.20
C ASN A 391 -35.20 2.05 29.36
N CYS A 392 -34.41 1.81 30.41
CA CYS A 392 -34.21 2.76 31.50
C CYS A 392 -33.63 4.09 30.99
N ALA A 393 -32.59 4.04 30.14
CA ALA A 393 -32.01 5.23 29.52
C ALA A 393 -33.04 6.00 28.65
N LEU A 394 -33.90 5.29 27.93
CA LEU A 394 -34.98 5.88 27.12
C LEU A 394 -36.13 6.45 27.97
N THR A 395 -36.44 5.87 29.14
CA THR A 395 -37.44 6.44 30.04
C THR A 395 -36.94 7.71 30.74
N CYS A 396 -35.63 7.83 31.00
CA CYS A 396 -35.03 9.07 31.47
C CYS A 396 -35.16 10.23 30.46
N LEU A 397 -35.23 9.94 29.15
CA LEU A 397 -35.56 10.91 28.10
C LEU A 397 -37.01 11.40 28.20
N GLN A 398 -37.96 10.51 28.55
CA GLN A 398 -39.38 10.84 28.64
C GLN A 398 -39.77 11.52 29.96
N GLY A 399 -39.01 11.29 31.04
CA GLY A 399 -39.21 11.95 32.34
C GLY A 399 -38.73 13.41 32.42
N ALA A 400 -38.08 13.92 31.37
CA ALA A 400 -37.59 15.28 31.27
C ALA A 400 -38.47 16.19 30.38
N ALA A 401 -39.80 16.03 30.44
CA ALA A 401 -40.76 17.00 29.90
C ALA A 401 -41.37 17.83 31.05
N PRO A 402 -41.56 19.16 30.88
CA PRO A 402 -41.78 20.10 31.97
C PRO A 402 -43.18 20.01 32.57
N LEU A 403 -43.24 20.21 33.89
CA LEU A 403 -44.46 20.37 34.67
C LEU A 403 -45.22 21.65 34.27
N SER A 404 -46.47 21.44 33.85
CA SER A 404 -47.66 22.24 34.17
C SER A 404 -47.92 23.55 33.37
N PRO A 405 -49.12 24.17 33.48
CA PRO A 405 -50.28 23.80 32.66
C PRO A 405 -51.00 25.03 32.04
N SER A 406 -51.94 24.77 31.12
CA SER A 406 -53.13 25.59 30.84
C SER A 406 -53.02 27.12 30.91
N VAL A 407 -52.89 27.76 29.74
CA VAL A 407 -53.49 29.08 29.50
C VAL A 407 -54.41 28.94 28.30
N GLN A 408 -55.70 29.14 28.55
CA GLN A 408 -56.74 29.29 27.55
C GLN A 408 -56.39 30.49 26.66
N ILE A 409 -56.31 30.28 25.35
CA ILE A 409 -56.36 31.38 24.38
C ILE A 409 -57.74 31.32 23.74
N THR A 410 -58.61 32.17 24.25
CA THR A 410 -59.85 32.61 23.62
C THR A 410 -59.54 33.22 22.25
N LYS A 411 -60.33 32.83 21.24
CA LYS A 411 -60.40 33.49 19.92
C LYS A 411 -60.77 34.98 20.05
N PRO A 412 -60.33 35.80 19.10
CA PRO A 412 -61.26 36.48 18.19
C PRO A 412 -60.81 36.25 16.72
N VAL A 413 -61.64 35.81 15.77
CA VAL A 413 -62.63 36.58 14.98
C VAL A 413 -62.19 38.03 14.71
N GLU A 414 -61.58 38.28 13.56
CA GLU A 414 -62.14 39.23 12.56
C GLU A 414 -61.38 39.17 11.22
N ASP A 415 -62.19 39.34 10.18
CA ASP A 415 -61.90 39.36 8.76
C ASP A 415 -60.97 40.51 8.32
N ALA A 416 -60.24 40.29 7.22
CA ALA A 416 -60.36 41.04 5.96
C ALA A 416 -59.02 41.15 5.19
N LEU A 417 -59.10 40.77 3.90
CA LEU A 417 -58.15 40.92 2.78
C LEU A 417 -56.99 39.94 2.66
#